data_AF-A0A951RJE1-F1
#
_entry.id   AF-A0A951RJE1-F1
#
_cell.length_a   1.000
_cell.length_b   1.000
_cell.length_c   1.000
_cell.angle_alpha   90.00
_cell.angle_beta   90.00
_cell.angle_gamma   90.00
#
_symmetry.space_group_name_H-M   'P 1'
#
loop_
_entity.id
_entity.type
_entity.pdbx_description
1 polymer ?
#
loop_
_entity_poly.entity_id
_entity_poly.type
_entity_poly.pdbx_seq_one_letter_code
_entity_poly.pdbx_strand_id
1 'polypeptide(L)'
;MSKTPSGFIECKEEVQKLSNRLNSSNYREVKDELISLQRNLGQLDLSRDERTLLKETIDHCFEKINAFRESEQKAFELTSEQNRGKLTPLVEKALFEARYNDDIRQAWDFCVSVQNEFKGIRLQKEIREMLYQQLQEAFDMLKQRRSQQQSVLEQKSLSGKKVLLPVVEAMVAEAEKATDVEDHWRKLIELQQEIKDRDLTFEARNELLNKLQEAFTIIKLIREEKQAEEAQQSFSNALTLDEMITEGEALASNSDEFKVVFDRLKQIQQAFRGFSLPAEEREDLYQRLQQAFETIKGRQEAWFSERDRETRENYNRLKPLVLNGLERARTSNEFKKTREMLKNIQAEFKGLRMKAESRQELYSQLQKAFDILNQRHDEYMATKKDKMELKVDYQLSDIELRIEEMQQEIEKDREHMAELSETGDNPLFKGSETDPADDIHNQVQVLMAAISRKENLLFELLHEKESLLQKKEKWASLGNETDET
;
A
#
# COMPACT_ATOMS: atom_id res chain seq x y z
N MET A 1 81.78 118.91 1.84
CA MET A 1 81.08 117.63 1.62
C MET A 1 80.51 117.19 2.96
N SER A 2 79.22 117.42 3.15
CA SER A 2 78.46 117.00 4.32
C SER A 2 78.51 115.48 4.42
N LYS A 3 79.26 114.96 5.41
CA LYS A 3 79.14 113.56 5.84
C LYS A 3 77.67 113.36 6.22
N THR A 4 76.94 112.61 5.41
CA THR A 4 75.54 112.28 5.65
C THR A 4 75.43 111.59 7.01
N PRO A 5 74.63 112.11 7.94
CA PRO A 5 74.36 111.46 9.23
C PRO A 5 73.37 110.29 9.08
N SER A 6 73.45 109.53 7.98
CA SER A 6 72.39 108.54 7.65
C SER A 6 72.57 107.21 8.37
N GLY A 7 73.80 106.75 8.63
CA GLY A 7 74.02 105.44 9.26
C GLY A 7 73.46 105.29 10.68
N PHE A 8 73.51 106.36 11.49
CA PHE A 8 72.91 106.37 12.84
C PHE A 8 71.38 106.33 12.78
N ILE A 9 70.78 107.17 11.91
CA ILE A 9 69.34 107.28 11.76
C ILE A 9 68.77 105.96 11.22
N GLU A 10 69.40 105.37 10.20
CA GLU A 10 69.01 104.07 9.62
C GLU A 10 69.05 102.95 10.67
N CYS A 11 70.16 102.82 11.43
CA CYS A 11 70.26 101.82 12.49
C CYS A 11 69.24 102.05 13.61
N LYS A 12 68.98 103.31 13.96
CA LYS A 12 68.00 103.67 14.99
C LYS A 12 66.58 103.32 14.55
N GLU A 13 66.22 103.63 13.32
CA GLU A 13 64.94 103.27 12.72
C GLU A 13 64.78 101.75 12.63
N GLU A 14 65.83 101.03 12.29
CA GLU A 14 65.83 99.56 12.21
C GLU A 14 65.68 98.92 13.60
N VAL A 15 66.43 99.36 14.62
CA VAL A 15 66.24 98.90 16.01
C VAL A 15 64.85 99.22 16.52
N GLN A 16 64.32 100.41 16.21
CA GLN A 16 62.95 100.77 16.59
C GLN A 16 61.91 99.87 15.91
N LYS A 17 62.12 99.53 14.63
CA LYS A 17 61.28 98.59 13.89
C LYS A 17 61.32 97.18 14.50
N LEU A 18 62.50 96.69 14.90
CA LEU A 18 62.66 95.42 15.62
C LEU A 18 61.99 95.44 17.00
N SER A 19 62.14 96.54 17.73
CA SER A 19 61.48 96.74 19.04
C SER A 19 59.95 96.73 18.92
N ASN A 20 59.40 97.32 17.85
CA ASN A 20 57.95 97.30 17.59
C ASN A 20 57.47 95.89 17.21
N ARG A 21 58.25 95.14 16.41
CA ARG A 21 57.96 93.74 16.04
C ARG A 21 58.00 92.79 17.23
N LEU A 22 58.76 93.10 18.27
CA LEU A 22 58.81 92.32 19.51
C LEU A 22 57.46 92.19 20.21
N ASN A 23 56.53 93.12 19.98
CA ASN A 23 55.18 93.06 20.54
C ASN A 23 54.21 92.18 19.72
N SER A 24 54.56 91.81 18.49
CA SER A 24 53.63 91.17 17.54
C SER A 24 54.18 89.93 16.81
N SER A 25 55.48 89.61 16.96
CA SER A 25 56.14 88.55 16.19
C SER A 25 56.94 87.59 17.06
N ASN A 26 57.42 86.50 16.44
CA ASN A 26 58.30 85.50 17.03
C ASN A 26 59.60 86.16 17.52
N TYR A 27 59.72 86.35 18.84
CA TYR A 27 60.88 86.99 19.46
C TYR A 27 62.20 86.29 19.11
N ARG A 28 62.19 85.03 18.64
CA ARG A 28 63.39 84.28 18.22
C ARG A 28 64.00 84.86 16.95
N GLU A 29 63.17 85.17 15.94
CA GLU A 29 63.62 85.82 14.71
C GLU A 29 64.14 87.23 15.02
N VAL A 30 63.42 87.98 15.85
CA VAL A 30 63.85 89.32 16.28
C VAL A 30 65.16 89.27 17.06
N LYS A 31 65.38 88.23 17.88
CA LYS A 31 66.64 88.01 18.60
C LYS A 31 67.80 87.82 17.62
N ASP A 32 67.64 86.99 16.60
CA ASP A 32 68.69 86.71 15.60
C ASP A 32 69.00 87.96 14.75
N GLU A 33 67.97 88.73 14.40
CA GLU A 33 68.10 90.03 13.73
C GLU A 33 68.82 91.06 14.62
N LEU A 34 68.48 91.15 15.91
CA LEU A 34 69.16 92.03 16.87
C LEU A 34 70.62 91.64 17.09
N ILE A 35 70.95 90.35 17.16
CA ILE A 35 72.34 89.87 17.24
C ILE A 35 73.12 90.31 15.99
N SER A 36 72.50 90.21 14.81
CA SER A 36 73.12 90.61 13.54
C SER A 36 73.37 92.12 13.49
N LEU A 37 72.38 92.91 13.91
CA LEU A 37 72.48 94.37 13.98
C LEU A 37 73.53 94.81 15.02
N GLN A 38 73.59 94.15 16.18
CA GLN A 38 74.60 94.39 17.22
C GLN A 38 76.03 94.14 16.70
N ARG A 39 76.24 93.13 15.85
CA ARG A 39 77.54 92.88 15.18
C ARG A 39 77.88 93.98 14.18
N ASN A 40 76.90 94.44 13.39
CA ASN A 40 77.09 95.48 12.38
C ASN A 40 77.41 96.86 13.01
N LEU A 41 76.85 97.17 14.18
CA LEU A 41 77.17 98.40 14.92
C LEU A 41 78.66 98.57 15.24
N GLY A 42 79.41 97.47 15.35
CA GLY A 42 80.86 97.52 15.56
C GLY A 42 81.64 98.05 14.36
N GLN A 43 81.07 97.98 13.15
CA GLN A 43 81.71 98.35 11.89
C GLN A 43 81.41 99.78 11.44
N LEU A 44 80.39 100.42 12.03
CA LEU A 44 79.94 101.76 11.65
C LEU A 44 80.73 102.86 12.39
N ASP A 45 81.10 103.92 11.67
CA ASP A 45 81.79 105.11 12.20
C ASP A 45 80.79 106.06 12.91
N LEU A 46 80.25 105.58 14.02
CA LEU A 46 79.29 106.28 14.87
C LEU A 46 80.02 106.99 16.02
N SER A 47 79.51 108.15 16.46
CA SER A 47 80.02 108.81 17.66
C SER A 47 79.79 107.93 18.90
N ARG A 48 80.55 108.20 19.97
CA ARG A 48 80.45 107.43 21.22
C ARG A 48 79.03 107.46 21.79
N ASP A 49 78.40 108.62 21.79
CA ASP A 49 77.07 108.81 22.38
C ASP A 49 75.98 108.12 21.54
N GLU A 50 76.11 108.14 20.21
CA GLU A 50 75.23 107.42 19.29
C GLU A 50 75.33 105.90 19.44
N ARG A 51 76.55 105.35 19.59
CA ARG A 51 76.74 103.92 19.87
C ARG A 51 76.16 103.52 21.21
N THR A 52 76.32 104.35 22.24
CA THR A 52 75.77 104.09 23.57
C THR A 52 74.24 104.01 23.50
N LEU A 53 73.60 104.98 22.85
CA LEU A 53 72.14 105.01 22.71
C LEU A 53 71.59 103.79 21.95
N LEU A 54 72.23 103.39 20.85
CA LEU A 54 71.82 102.20 20.09
C LEU A 54 72.03 100.91 20.88
N LYS A 55 73.13 100.79 21.62
CA LYS A 55 73.37 99.64 22.51
C LYS A 55 72.33 99.55 23.61
N GLU A 56 72.03 100.64 24.30
CA GLU A 56 70.98 100.69 25.34
C GLU A 56 69.62 100.28 24.77
N THR A 57 69.28 100.72 23.57
CA THR A 57 68.02 100.34 22.91
C THR A 57 67.98 98.85 22.55
N ILE A 58 69.10 98.28 22.08
CA ILE A 58 69.23 96.85 21.78
C ILE A 58 69.20 96.01 23.06
N ASP A 59 69.91 96.42 24.11
CA ASP A 59 69.93 95.74 25.41
C ASP A 59 68.53 95.71 26.03
N HIS A 60 67.79 96.83 25.96
CA HIS A 60 66.38 96.87 26.34
C HIS A 60 65.51 95.91 25.53
N CYS A 61 65.79 95.73 24.22
CA CYS A 61 65.10 94.72 23.41
C CYS A 61 65.46 93.29 23.84
N PHE A 62 66.71 93.00 24.21
CA PHE A 62 67.11 91.69 24.74
C PHE A 62 66.49 91.41 26.11
N GLU A 63 66.37 92.41 26.99
CA GLU A 63 65.64 92.28 28.26
C GLU A 63 64.17 91.93 28.01
N LYS A 64 63.50 92.60 27.06
CA LYS A 64 62.14 92.24 26.64
C LYS A 64 62.06 90.82 26.08
N ILE A 65 63.01 90.40 25.24
CA ILE A 65 63.10 89.03 24.73
C ILE A 65 63.25 88.02 25.88
N ASN A 66 64.10 88.31 26.85
CA ASN A 66 64.31 87.45 28.01
C ASN A 66 63.04 87.39 28.87
N ALA A 67 62.36 88.50 29.10
CA ALA A 67 61.06 88.52 29.79
C ALA A 67 60.00 87.72 29.02
N PHE A 68 59.93 87.83 27.68
CA PHE A 68 59.06 86.99 26.85
C PHE A 68 59.41 85.51 26.94
N ARG A 69 60.70 85.17 26.90
CA ARG A 69 61.16 83.79 27.07
C ARG A 69 60.84 83.25 28.46
N GLU A 70 61.04 84.02 29.53
CA GLU A 70 60.72 83.63 30.89
C GLU A 70 59.22 83.48 31.10
N SER A 71 58.41 84.38 30.55
CA SER A 71 56.94 84.28 30.61
C SER A 71 56.42 83.11 29.77
N GLU A 72 56.97 82.85 28.58
CA GLU A 72 56.64 81.65 27.79
C GLU A 72 57.06 80.37 28.53
N GLN A 73 58.24 80.36 29.14
CA GLN A 73 58.74 79.25 29.95
C GLN A 73 57.83 79.02 31.17
N LYS A 74 57.48 80.06 31.92
CA LYS A 74 56.53 79.97 33.06
C LYS A 74 55.15 79.51 32.60
N ALA A 75 54.66 80.00 31.46
CA ALA A 75 53.39 79.56 30.89
C ALA A 75 53.45 78.09 30.45
N PHE A 76 54.58 77.66 29.88
CA PHE A 76 54.84 76.26 29.53
C PHE A 76 54.89 75.37 30.78
N GLU A 77 55.61 75.79 31.83
CA GLU A 77 55.70 75.08 33.11
C GLU A 77 54.34 74.96 33.77
N LEU A 78 53.57 76.05 33.86
CA LEU A 78 52.22 76.05 34.40
C LEU A 78 51.29 75.13 33.60
N THR A 79 51.34 75.20 32.26
CA THR A 79 50.55 74.31 31.39
C THR A 79 50.98 72.85 31.56
N SER A 80 52.28 72.60 31.67
CA SER A 80 52.85 71.27 31.91
C SER A 80 52.41 70.69 33.25
N GLU A 81 52.40 71.48 34.33
CA GLU A 81 51.91 71.07 35.64
C GLU A 81 50.41 70.77 35.63
N GLN A 82 49.61 71.60 34.96
CA GLN A 82 48.18 71.33 34.79
C GLN A 82 47.93 70.05 34.00
N ASN A 83 48.68 69.83 32.92
CA ASN A 83 48.59 68.61 32.12
C ASN A 83 49.07 67.38 32.90
N ARG A 84 50.11 67.52 33.73
CA ARG A 84 50.53 66.49 34.69
C ARG A 84 49.39 66.12 35.63
N GLY A 85 48.75 67.11 36.25
CA GLY A 85 47.62 66.89 37.16
C GLY A 85 46.45 66.14 36.50
N LYS A 86 46.23 66.31 35.19
CA LYS A 86 45.23 65.57 34.41
C LYS A 86 45.67 64.16 34.04
N LEU A 87 46.92 63.98 33.61
CA LEU A 87 47.41 62.71 33.07
C LEU A 87 47.84 61.72 34.15
N THR A 88 48.41 62.18 35.27
CA THR A 88 48.80 61.31 36.39
C THR A 88 47.67 60.38 36.85
N PRO A 89 46.45 60.85 37.18
CA PRO A 89 45.38 59.95 37.60
C PRO A 89 44.92 58.97 36.50
N LEU A 90 45.02 59.36 35.22
CA LEU A 90 44.70 58.47 34.10
C LEU A 90 45.71 57.32 33.96
N VAL A 91 47.01 57.63 34.10
CA VAL A 91 48.08 56.63 34.06
C VAL A 91 48.04 55.71 35.28
N GLU A 92 47.80 56.27 36.48
CA GLU A 92 47.61 55.48 37.70
C GLU A 92 46.40 54.54 37.58
N LYS A 93 45.29 55.04 37.01
CA LYS A 93 44.14 54.20 36.70
C LYS A 93 44.48 53.12 35.67
N ALA A 94 45.25 53.42 34.63
CA ALA A 94 45.65 52.42 33.63
C ALA A 94 46.50 51.29 34.25
N LEU A 95 47.42 51.64 35.16
CA LEU A 95 48.17 50.68 35.96
C LEU A 95 47.25 49.84 36.85
N PHE A 96 46.24 50.46 37.47
CA PHE A 96 45.26 49.75 38.29
C PHE A 96 44.43 48.76 37.46
N GLU A 97 43.88 49.18 36.33
CA GLU A 97 43.12 48.33 35.41
C GLU A 97 43.99 47.17 34.89
N ALA A 98 45.25 47.44 34.54
CA ALA A 98 46.19 46.41 34.10
C ALA A 98 46.43 45.33 35.17
N ARG A 99 46.43 45.71 36.45
CA ARG A 99 46.68 44.80 37.59
C ARG A 99 45.43 44.01 37.99
N TYR A 100 44.27 44.65 38.04
CA TYR A 100 43.10 44.10 38.74
C TYR A 100 41.89 43.84 37.85
N ASN A 101 41.82 44.36 36.63
CA ASN A 101 40.69 44.08 35.76
C ASN A 101 40.81 42.65 35.20
N ASP A 102 39.74 41.87 35.28
CA ASP A 102 39.67 40.51 34.73
C ASP A 102 39.59 40.51 33.19
N ASP A 103 38.99 41.55 32.61
CA ASP A 103 38.92 41.76 31.17
C ASP A 103 40.19 42.47 30.66
N ILE A 104 41.17 41.67 30.25
CA ILE A 104 42.44 42.14 29.68
C ILE A 104 42.20 43.05 28.46
N ARG A 105 41.15 42.80 27.66
CA ARG A 105 40.88 43.59 26.45
C ARG A 105 40.39 44.98 26.80
N GLN A 106 39.45 45.07 27.75
CA GLN A 106 38.98 46.36 28.23
C GLN A 106 40.12 47.20 28.83
N ALA A 107 40.96 46.57 29.66
CA ALA A 107 42.12 47.24 30.24
C ALA A 107 43.14 47.69 29.16
N TRP A 108 43.35 46.88 28.12
CA TRP A 108 44.19 47.25 26.98
C TRP A 108 43.66 48.46 26.23
N ASP A 109 42.37 48.46 25.89
CA ASP A 109 41.72 49.57 25.18
C ASP A 109 41.78 50.86 26.02
N PHE A 110 41.65 50.74 27.35
CA PHE A 110 41.85 51.87 28.26
C PHE A 110 43.29 52.40 28.21
N CYS A 111 44.30 51.55 28.27
CA CYS A 111 45.71 51.96 28.13
C CYS A 111 45.98 52.67 26.79
N VAL A 112 45.39 52.20 25.68
CA VAL A 112 45.48 52.86 24.37
C VAL A 112 44.80 54.23 24.37
N SER A 113 43.64 54.35 25.03
CA SER A 113 42.97 55.63 25.21
C SER A 113 43.86 56.62 25.97
N VAL A 114 44.47 56.19 27.07
CA VAL A 114 45.41 57.03 27.84
C VAL A 114 46.62 57.41 26.99
N GLN A 115 47.17 56.50 26.19
CA GLN A 115 48.28 56.80 25.26
C GLN A 115 47.91 57.88 24.24
N ASN A 116 46.67 57.90 23.75
CA ASN A 116 46.18 58.92 22.82
C ASN A 116 46.09 60.30 23.47
N GLU A 117 45.74 60.39 24.75
CA GLU A 117 45.73 61.66 25.49
C GLU A 117 47.12 62.31 25.52
N PHE A 118 48.22 61.56 25.46
CA PHE A 118 49.57 62.17 25.41
C PHE A 118 49.85 62.93 24.11
N LYS A 119 49.11 62.68 23.02
CA LYS A 119 49.39 63.24 21.69
C LYS A 119 49.13 64.75 21.68
N GLY A 120 50.20 65.53 21.45
CA GLY A 120 50.12 66.99 21.32
C GLY A 120 50.09 67.77 22.64
N ILE A 121 50.14 67.09 23.79
CA ILE A 121 50.15 67.75 25.09
C ILE A 121 51.53 68.34 25.41
N ARG A 122 51.57 69.59 25.88
CA ARG A 122 52.78 70.26 26.37
C ARG A 122 53.12 69.74 27.77
N LEU A 123 54.29 69.10 27.90
CA LEU A 123 54.83 68.56 29.14
C LEU A 123 56.34 68.78 29.18
N GLN A 124 56.88 69.03 30.37
CA GLN A 124 58.31 68.89 30.63
C GLN A 124 58.77 67.47 30.29
N LYS A 125 60.02 67.36 29.83
CA LYS A 125 60.58 66.11 29.34
C LYS A 125 60.57 65.03 30.43
N GLU A 126 60.96 65.40 31.64
CA GLU A 126 61.10 64.52 32.80
C GLU A 126 59.74 63.95 33.23
N ILE A 127 58.71 64.81 33.30
CA ILE A 127 57.34 64.38 33.64
C ILE A 127 56.80 63.44 32.57
N ARG A 128 57.01 63.78 31.29
CA ARG A 128 56.57 62.96 30.16
C ARG A 128 57.20 61.57 30.21
N GLU A 129 58.51 61.49 30.36
CA GLU A 129 59.25 60.22 30.44
C GLU A 129 58.76 59.36 31.61
N MET A 130 58.58 59.95 32.80
CA MET A 130 58.05 59.25 33.97
C MET A 130 56.66 58.65 33.72
N LEU A 131 55.72 59.43 33.19
CA LEU A 131 54.36 58.96 32.91
C LEU A 131 54.32 57.91 31.80
N TYR A 132 55.15 58.04 30.76
CA TYR A 132 55.27 57.02 29.72
C TYR A 132 55.84 55.72 30.25
N GLN A 133 56.82 55.77 31.16
CA GLN A 133 57.39 54.58 31.78
C GLN A 133 56.33 53.81 32.57
N GLN A 134 55.49 54.52 33.33
CA GLN A 134 54.36 53.93 34.07
C GLN A 134 53.30 53.32 33.13
N LEU A 135 52.96 54.01 32.04
CA LEU A 135 52.02 53.47 31.05
C LEU A 135 52.59 52.25 30.32
N GLN A 136 53.89 52.24 30.04
CA GLN A 136 54.58 51.10 29.44
C GLN A 136 54.59 49.88 30.37
N GLU A 137 54.82 50.09 31.68
CA GLU A 137 54.67 49.06 32.71
C GLU A 137 53.25 48.44 32.68
N ALA A 138 52.20 49.26 32.55
CA ALA A 138 50.83 48.77 32.42
C ALA A 138 50.63 47.88 31.18
N PHE A 139 51.16 48.29 30.01
CA PHE A 139 51.10 47.48 28.79
C PHE A 139 51.86 46.15 28.94
N ASP A 140 53.03 46.16 29.57
CA ASP A 140 53.84 44.95 29.74
C ASP A 140 53.20 43.97 30.74
N MET A 141 52.54 44.47 31.80
CA MET A 141 51.70 43.65 32.68
C MET A 141 50.55 42.98 31.92
N LEU A 142 49.85 43.73 31.05
CA LEU A 142 48.77 43.17 30.23
C LEU A 142 49.27 42.12 29.25
N LYS A 143 50.43 42.34 28.61
CA LYS A 143 51.06 41.33 27.74
C LYS A 143 51.42 40.07 28.52
N GLN A 144 52.00 40.21 29.71
CA GLN A 144 52.36 39.09 30.56
C GLN A 144 51.11 38.29 30.99
N ARG A 145 50.06 38.98 31.46
CA ARG A 145 48.79 38.33 31.83
C ARG A 145 48.14 37.63 30.64
N ARG A 146 48.14 38.26 29.45
CA ARG A 146 47.64 37.64 28.21
C ARG A 146 48.43 36.39 27.85
N SER A 147 49.76 36.42 27.95
CA SER A 147 50.63 35.27 27.72
C SER A 147 50.38 34.14 28.73
N GLN A 148 50.17 34.48 30.01
CA GLN A 148 49.81 33.51 31.04
C GLN A 148 48.43 32.87 30.80
N GLN A 149 47.40 33.67 30.48
CA GLN A 149 46.08 33.14 30.13
C GLN A 149 46.14 32.25 28.89
N GLN A 150 46.91 32.65 27.88
CA GLN A 150 47.14 31.86 26.68
C GLN A 150 47.84 30.54 27.02
N SER A 151 48.88 30.54 27.85
CA SER A 151 49.58 29.34 28.28
C SER A 151 48.69 28.39 29.09
N VAL A 152 47.85 28.93 30.00
CA VAL A 152 46.86 28.13 30.75
C VAL A 152 45.82 27.53 29.80
N LEU A 153 45.33 28.30 28.83
CA LEU A 153 44.40 27.81 27.82
C LEU A 153 45.03 26.74 26.93
N GLU A 154 46.29 26.92 26.52
CA GLU A 154 47.04 25.93 25.75
C GLU A 154 47.24 24.64 26.53
N GLN A 155 47.56 24.72 27.83
CA GLN A 155 47.70 23.56 28.69
C GLN A 155 46.36 22.84 28.90
N LYS A 156 45.27 23.58 29.15
CA LYS A 156 43.91 23.04 29.22
C LYS A 156 43.51 22.39 27.88
N SER A 157 43.76 23.07 26.77
CA SER A 157 43.49 22.61 25.41
C SER A 157 44.23 21.31 25.10
N LEU A 158 45.53 21.23 25.43
CA LEU A 158 46.34 20.01 25.27
C LEU A 158 45.78 18.86 26.10
N SER A 159 45.37 19.12 27.35
CA SER A 159 44.78 18.09 28.21
C SER A 159 43.42 17.62 27.70
N GLY A 160 42.56 18.54 27.26
CA GLY A 160 41.24 18.23 26.69
C GLY A 160 41.37 17.47 25.38
N LYS A 161 42.26 17.91 24.49
CA LYS A 161 42.60 17.21 23.24
C LYS A 161 43.11 15.79 23.51
N LYS A 162 43.99 15.59 24.50
CA LYS A 162 44.53 14.27 24.85
C LYS A 162 43.43 13.29 25.29
N VAL A 163 42.35 13.78 25.92
CA VAL A 163 41.21 12.95 26.34
C VAL A 163 40.24 12.71 25.17
N LEU A 164 39.93 13.73 24.38
CA LEU A 164 38.92 13.64 23.33
C LEU A 164 39.44 12.98 22.04
N LEU A 165 40.72 13.14 21.70
CA LEU A 165 41.27 12.61 20.45
C LEU A 165 41.11 11.09 20.34
N PRO A 166 41.43 10.26 21.35
CA PRO A 166 41.18 8.83 21.29
C PRO A 166 39.69 8.47 21.16
N VAL A 167 38.80 9.27 21.77
CA VAL A 167 37.33 9.05 21.69
C VAL A 167 36.83 9.34 20.28
N VAL A 168 37.30 10.43 19.66
CA VAL A 168 36.98 10.75 18.26
C VAL A 168 37.52 9.69 17.32
N GLU A 169 38.77 9.25 17.51
CA GLU A 169 39.38 8.20 16.69
C GLU A 169 38.67 6.85 16.83
N ALA A 170 38.26 6.48 18.05
CA ALA A 170 37.44 5.30 18.28
C ALA A 170 36.07 5.41 17.58
N MET A 171 35.42 6.57 17.66
CA MET A 171 34.14 6.81 17.02
C MET A 171 34.22 6.75 15.48
N VAL A 172 35.30 7.24 14.88
CA VAL A 172 35.57 7.09 13.44
C VAL A 172 35.71 5.61 13.07
N ALA A 173 36.47 4.83 13.86
CA ALA A 173 36.65 3.40 13.61
C ALA A 173 35.37 2.57 13.84
N GLU A 174 34.52 2.98 14.79
CA GLU A 174 33.19 2.39 15.02
C GLU A 174 32.22 2.72 13.88
N ALA A 175 32.28 3.94 13.35
CA ALA A 175 31.44 4.37 12.24
C ALA A 175 31.61 3.50 10.98
N GLU A 176 32.83 3.02 10.70
CA GLU A 176 33.09 2.10 9.58
C GLU A 176 32.41 0.73 9.73
N LYS A 177 32.03 0.34 10.95
CA LYS A 177 31.42 -0.96 11.27
C LYS A 177 29.99 -0.85 11.78
N ALA A 178 29.40 0.33 11.66
CA ALA A 178 28.11 0.65 12.25
C ALA A 178 26.99 -0.18 11.60
N THR A 179 26.33 -1.02 12.40
CA THR A 179 25.09 -1.71 11.99
C THR A 179 23.86 -0.82 12.18
N ASP A 180 23.88 0.04 13.20
CA ASP A 180 22.82 1.00 13.51
C ASP A 180 23.30 2.43 13.22
N VAL A 181 23.01 2.90 12.00
CA VAL A 181 23.37 4.21 11.47
C VAL A 181 22.81 5.35 12.32
N GLU A 182 21.59 5.21 12.85
CA GLU A 182 20.89 6.30 13.57
C GLU A 182 21.43 6.47 15.00
N ASP A 183 21.77 5.37 15.68
CA ASP A 183 22.43 5.42 16.99
C ASP A 183 23.82 6.10 16.90
N HIS A 184 24.62 5.71 15.90
CA HIS A 184 25.94 6.32 15.68
C HIS A 184 25.84 7.80 15.31
N TRP A 185 24.86 8.19 14.48
CA TRP A 185 24.62 9.60 14.16
C TRP A 185 24.32 10.44 15.41
N ARG A 186 23.51 9.91 16.33
CA ARG A 186 23.22 10.59 17.61
C ARG A 186 24.47 10.75 18.47
N LYS A 187 25.27 9.68 18.62
CA LYS A 187 26.54 9.72 19.36
C LYS A 187 27.53 10.74 18.79
N LEU A 188 27.61 10.84 17.46
CA LEU A 188 28.43 11.84 16.79
C LEU A 188 27.99 13.28 17.10
N ILE A 189 26.68 13.55 17.15
CA ILE A 189 26.15 14.86 17.54
C ILE A 189 26.50 15.19 18.99
N GLU A 190 26.33 14.24 19.90
CA GLU A 190 26.67 14.41 21.32
C GLU A 190 28.17 14.71 21.50
N LEU A 191 29.03 13.96 20.82
CA LEU A 191 30.48 14.19 20.85
C LEU A 191 30.87 15.53 20.21
N GLN A 192 30.18 15.96 19.14
CA GLN A 192 30.39 17.29 18.55
C GLN A 192 30.08 18.40 19.56
N GLN A 193 29.01 18.25 20.33
CA GLN A 193 28.61 19.22 21.34
C GLN A 193 29.62 19.22 22.50
N GLU A 194 30.09 18.06 22.95
CA GLU A 194 31.15 17.97 23.97
C GLU A 194 32.43 18.70 23.53
N ILE A 195 32.85 18.55 22.27
CA ILE A 195 34.03 19.26 21.72
C ILE A 195 33.82 20.78 21.73
N LYS A 196 32.60 21.26 21.44
CA LYS A 196 32.27 22.69 21.43
C LYS A 196 32.31 23.31 22.82
N ASP A 197 31.83 22.57 23.83
CA ASP A 197 31.69 23.05 25.21
C ASP A 197 33.01 23.03 26.00
N ARG A 198 34.09 22.47 25.44
CA ARG A 198 35.41 22.39 26.08
C ARG A 198 36.28 23.62 25.77
N ASP A 199 37.08 24.01 26.77
CA ASP A 199 38.14 25.04 26.70
C ASP A 199 39.29 24.57 25.80
N LEU A 200 39.10 24.65 24.48
CA LEU A 200 40.08 24.28 23.46
C LEU A 200 40.57 25.52 22.72
N THR A 201 41.84 25.49 22.31
CA THR A 201 42.36 26.42 21.31
C THR A 201 41.68 26.17 19.97
N PHE A 202 41.66 27.19 19.11
CA PHE A 202 41.00 27.11 17.80
C PHE A 202 41.55 25.95 16.96
N GLU A 203 42.87 25.76 16.96
CA GLU A 203 43.57 24.73 16.20
C GLU A 203 43.18 23.32 16.68
N ALA A 204 43.20 23.08 18.00
CA ALA A 204 42.85 21.79 18.59
C ALA A 204 41.38 21.42 18.36
N ARG A 205 40.47 22.41 18.49
CA ARG A 205 39.05 22.23 18.21
C ARG A 205 38.83 21.87 16.74
N ASN A 206 39.46 22.60 15.82
CA ASN A 206 39.28 22.38 14.38
C ASN A 206 39.79 21.01 13.94
N GLU A 207 40.92 20.56 14.49
CA GLU A 207 41.45 19.22 14.23
C GLU A 207 40.48 18.10 14.68
N LEU A 208 39.94 18.21 15.89
CA LEU A 208 38.96 17.24 16.41
C LEU A 208 37.66 17.24 15.57
N LEU A 209 37.16 18.43 15.22
CA LEU A 209 35.95 18.56 14.40
C LEU A 209 36.14 18.04 12.98
N ASN A 210 37.31 18.23 12.37
CA ASN A 210 37.63 17.66 11.06
C ASN A 210 37.63 16.13 11.09
N LYS A 211 38.26 15.51 12.09
CA LYS A 211 38.21 14.05 12.27
C LYS A 211 36.77 13.56 12.53
N LEU A 212 35.99 14.28 13.33
CA LEU A 212 34.59 13.94 13.56
C LEU A 212 33.74 14.05 12.28
N GLN A 213 34.07 15.02 11.41
CA GLN A 213 33.41 15.18 10.10
C GLN A 213 33.68 14.00 9.16
N GLU A 214 34.84 13.37 9.26
CA GLU A 214 35.14 12.11 8.54
C GLU A 214 34.16 11.02 8.96
N ALA A 215 33.92 10.83 10.27
CA ALA A 215 32.93 9.87 10.77
C ALA A 215 31.50 10.16 10.27
N PHE A 216 31.07 11.44 10.29
CA PHE A 216 29.77 11.82 9.72
C PHE A 216 29.67 11.50 8.23
N THR A 217 30.76 11.66 7.48
CA THR A 217 30.81 11.35 6.04
C THR A 217 30.69 9.84 5.80
N ILE A 218 31.38 9.03 6.62
CA ILE A 218 31.29 7.56 6.56
C ILE A 218 29.86 7.09 6.86
N ILE A 219 29.25 7.54 7.96
CA ILE A 219 27.88 7.16 8.31
C ILE A 219 26.89 7.59 7.23
N LYS A 220 27.10 8.78 6.64
CA LYS A 220 26.26 9.26 5.52
C LYS A 220 26.37 8.33 4.30
N LEU A 221 27.57 7.89 3.94
CA LEU A 221 27.76 6.95 2.83
C LEU A 221 27.08 5.59 3.10
N ILE A 222 27.24 5.04 4.31
CA ILE A 222 26.58 3.78 4.70
C ILE A 222 25.06 3.93 4.63
N ARG A 223 24.53 5.07 5.06
CA ARG A 223 23.09 5.38 4.97
C ARG A 223 22.60 5.41 3.53
N GLU A 224 23.34 6.09 2.64
CA GLU A 224 23.01 6.19 1.22
C GLU A 224 23.09 4.82 0.54
N GLU A 225 24.09 3.99 0.86
CA GLU A 225 24.23 2.62 0.37
C GLU A 225 23.06 1.74 0.81
N LYS A 226 22.73 1.73 2.11
CA LYS A 226 21.58 0.98 2.64
C LYS A 226 20.27 1.43 2.00
N GLN A 227 20.07 2.74 1.81
CA GLN A 227 18.89 3.26 1.13
C GLN A 227 18.84 2.84 -0.34
N ALA A 228 19.99 2.79 -1.02
CA ALA A 228 20.08 2.29 -2.39
C ALA A 228 19.78 0.78 -2.48
N GLU A 229 20.28 -0.02 -1.54
CA GLU A 229 19.96 -1.45 -1.43
C GLU A 229 18.48 -1.68 -1.18
N GLU A 230 17.87 -0.95 -0.23
CA GLU A 230 16.43 -1.02 0.05
C GLU A 230 15.60 -0.58 -1.17
N ALA A 231 16.03 0.43 -1.91
CA ALA A 231 15.38 0.87 -3.14
C ALA A 231 15.50 -0.20 -4.25
N GLN A 232 16.67 -0.79 -4.42
CA GLN A 232 16.90 -1.87 -5.39
C GLN A 232 16.10 -3.12 -5.04
N GLN A 233 16.06 -3.50 -3.76
CA GLN A 233 15.25 -4.62 -3.27
C GLN A 233 13.76 -4.33 -3.49
N SER A 234 13.30 -3.11 -3.19
CA SER A 234 11.91 -2.73 -3.39
C SER A 234 11.52 -2.76 -4.86
N PHE A 235 12.39 -2.32 -5.76
CA PHE A 235 12.20 -2.42 -7.21
C PHE A 235 12.15 -3.88 -7.70
N SER A 236 13.06 -4.73 -7.22
CA SER A 236 13.05 -6.17 -7.56
C SER A 236 11.78 -6.88 -7.06
N ASN A 237 11.31 -6.51 -5.87
CA ASN A 237 10.06 -7.03 -5.32
C ASN A 237 8.85 -6.58 -6.15
N ALA A 238 8.84 -5.33 -6.62
CA ALA A 238 7.79 -4.79 -7.46
C ALA A 238 7.69 -5.54 -8.78
N LEU A 239 8.81 -5.81 -9.45
CA LEU A 239 8.85 -6.63 -10.67
C LEU A 239 8.32 -8.05 -10.43
N THR A 240 8.74 -8.68 -9.33
CA THR A 240 8.26 -10.03 -8.99
C THR A 240 6.75 -10.06 -8.76
N LEU A 241 6.20 -9.06 -8.06
CA LEU A 241 4.76 -8.94 -7.87
C LEU A 241 4.03 -8.64 -9.18
N ASP A 242 4.57 -7.78 -10.02
CA ASP A 242 4.00 -7.44 -11.32
C ASP A 242 3.84 -8.68 -12.20
N GLU A 243 4.86 -9.53 -12.26
CA GLU A 243 4.81 -10.82 -12.95
C GLU A 243 3.71 -11.72 -12.36
N MET A 244 3.68 -11.88 -11.02
CA MET A 244 2.67 -12.69 -10.35
C MET A 244 1.24 -12.19 -10.58
N ILE A 245 1.03 -10.87 -10.58
CA ILE A 245 -0.27 -10.24 -10.83
C ILE A 245 -0.67 -10.44 -12.29
N THR A 246 0.24 -10.25 -13.24
CA THR A 246 0.00 -10.47 -14.66
C THR A 246 -0.40 -11.92 -14.94
N GLU A 247 0.27 -12.89 -14.32
CA GLU A 247 -0.16 -14.30 -14.33
C GLU A 247 -1.57 -14.47 -13.72
N GLY A 248 -1.83 -13.82 -12.58
CA GLY A 248 -3.12 -13.84 -11.89
C GLY A 248 -4.27 -13.27 -12.73
N GLU A 249 -4.03 -12.16 -13.44
CA GLU A 249 -4.96 -11.51 -14.38
C GLU A 249 -5.28 -12.43 -15.56
N ALA A 250 -4.25 -13.06 -16.13
CA ALA A 250 -4.40 -14.03 -17.22
C ALA A 250 -5.23 -15.26 -16.78
N LEU A 251 -4.97 -15.79 -15.58
CA LEU A 251 -5.75 -16.88 -14.99
C LEU A 251 -7.19 -16.46 -14.70
N ALA A 252 -7.40 -15.26 -14.16
CA ALA A 252 -8.72 -14.69 -13.86
C ALA A 252 -9.58 -14.51 -15.12
N SER A 253 -8.94 -14.21 -16.26
CA SER A 253 -9.64 -14.01 -17.53
C SER A 253 -9.96 -15.32 -18.25
N ASN A 254 -9.10 -16.33 -18.16
CA ASN A 254 -9.16 -17.50 -19.05
C ASN A 254 -9.53 -18.83 -18.36
N SER A 255 -9.29 -18.99 -17.05
CA SER A 255 -9.53 -20.27 -16.37
C SER A 255 -10.98 -20.45 -15.95
N ASP A 256 -11.49 -21.68 -16.01
CA ASP A 256 -12.82 -22.05 -15.48
C ASP A 256 -12.75 -22.63 -14.05
N GLU A 257 -11.54 -22.82 -13.51
CA GLU A 257 -11.31 -23.32 -12.16
C GLU A 257 -11.29 -22.17 -11.13
N PHE A 258 -12.46 -21.55 -10.91
CA PHE A 258 -12.62 -20.35 -10.07
C PHE A 258 -11.93 -20.43 -8.71
N LYS A 259 -11.98 -21.60 -8.04
CA LYS A 259 -11.38 -21.79 -6.71
C LYS A 259 -9.86 -21.69 -6.74
N VAL A 260 -9.22 -22.33 -7.73
CA VAL A 260 -7.75 -22.34 -7.86
C VAL A 260 -7.24 -20.93 -8.15
N VAL A 261 -7.92 -20.21 -9.06
CA VAL A 261 -7.60 -18.81 -9.35
C VAL A 261 -7.73 -17.94 -8.11
N PHE A 262 -8.82 -18.07 -7.34
CA PHE A 262 -9.04 -17.27 -6.14
C PHE A 262 -7.99 -17.51 -5.06
N ASP A 263 -7.57 -18.77 -4.87
CA ASP A 263 -6.51 -19.12 -3.94
C ASP A 263 -5.14 -18.57 -4.39
N ARG A 264 -4.85 -18.57 -5.70
CA ARG A 264 -3.65 -17.92 -6.26
C ARG A 264 -3.65 -16.40 -6.03
N LEU A 265 -4.75 -15.70 -6.31
CA LEU A 265 -4.87 -14.27 -6.06
C LEU A 265 -4.72 -13.93 -4.57
N LYS A 266 -5.20 -14.78 -3.66
CA LYS A 266 -4.96 -14.64 -2.21
C LYS A 266 -3.49 -14.81 -1.83
N GLN A 267 -2.78 -15.75 -2.44
CA GLN A 267 -1.33 -15.91 -2.21
C GLN A 267 -0.56 -14.66 -2.66
N ILE A 268 -0.92 -14.09 -3.80
CA ILE A 268 -0.35 -12.82 -4.28
C ILE A 268 -0.63 -11.71 -3.26
N GLN A 269 -1.86 -11.59 -2.76
CA GLN A 269 -2.23 -10.62 -1.72
C GLN A 269 -1.44 -10.82 -0.40
N GLN A 270 -1.08 -12.05 -0.03
CA GLN A 270 -0.22 -12.32 1.11
C GLN A 270 1.23 -11.88 0.86
N ALA A 271 1.76 -12.15 -0.34
CA ALA A 271 3.10 -11.71 -0.75
C ALA A 271 3.25 -10.18 -0.68
N PHE A 272 2.22 -9.42 -1.06
CA PHE A 272 2.16 -7.96 -0.90
C PHE A 272 2.47 -7.44 0.50
N ARG A 273 2.17 -8.22 1.56
CA ARG A 273 2.41 -7.81 2.94
C ARG A 273 3.86 -8.02 3.36
N GLY A 274 4.57 -8.94 2.72
CA GLY A 274 5.96 -9.26 3.02
C GLY A 274 6.97 -8.39 2.27
N PHE A 275 6.57 -7.78 1.16
CA PHE A 275 7.46 -6.97 0.34
C PHE A 275 7.43 -5.49 0.72
N SER A 276 8.62 -4.89 0.77
CA SER A 276 8.80 -3.43 0.77
C SER A 276 8.67 -2.93 -0.67
N LEU A 277 7.87 -1.90 -0.88
CA LEU A 277 7.54 -1.33 -2.19
C LEU A 277 7.43 0.20 -2.08
N PRO A 278 7.78 0.95 -3.13
CA PRO A 278 7.44 2.37 -3.23
C PRO A 278 5.91 2.56 -3.15
N ALA A 279 5.46 3.66 -2.53
CA ALA A 279 4.05 3.90 -2.30
C ALA A 279 3.23 3.94 -3.61
N GLU A 280 3.80 4.52 -4.68
CA GLU A 280 3.16 4.64 -5.99
C GLU A 280 2.97 3.28 -6.66
N GLU A 281 4.03 2.47 -6.76
CA GLU A 281 3.97 1.12 -7.35
C GLU A 281 3.06 0.18 -6.55
N ARG A 282 3.07 0.30 -5.22
CA ARG A 282 2.19 -0.49 -4.34
C ARG A 282 0.71 -0.25 -4.64
N GLU A 283 0.33 1.01 -4.82
CA GLU A 283 -1.06 1.37 -5.10
C GLU A 283 -1.50 0.86 -6.47
N ASP A 284 -0.68 1.07 -7.51
CA ASP A 284 -0.98 0.60 -8.88
C ASP A 284 -1.14 -0.93 -8.95
N LEU A 285 -0.16 -1.67 -8.43
CA LEU A 285 -0.21 -3.13 -8.39
C LEU A 285 -1.41 -3.63 -7.55
N TYR A 286 -1.74 -2.97 -6.45
CA TYR A 286 -2.88 -3.35 -5.62
C TYR A 286 -4.22 -3.12 -6.35
N GLN A 287 -4.36 -2.02 -7.08
CA GLN A 287 -5.55 -1.77 -7.90
C GLN A 287 -5.72 -2.84 -8.99
N ARG A 288 -4.64 -3.24 -9.66
CA ARG A 288 -4.65 -4.34 -10.63
C ARG A 288 -5.05 -5.67 -10.02
N LEU A 289 -4.49 -6.01 -8.86
CA LEU A 289 -4.90 -7.21 -8.11
C LEU A 289 -6.39 -7.19 -7.76
N GLN A 290 -6.91 -6.04 -7.35
CA GLN A 290 -8.32 -5.85 -7.04
C GLN A 290 -9.21 -6.03 -8.30
N GLN A 291 -8.80 -5.48 -9.43
CA GLN A 291 -9.48 -5.68 -10.73
C GLN A 291 -9.49 -7.16 -11.15
N ALA A 292 -8.41 -7.90 -10.90
CA ALA A 292 -8.37 -9.35 -11.15
C ALA A 292 -9.40 -10.10 -10.28
N PHE A 293 -9.54 -9.72 -9.00
CA PHE A 293 -10.57 -10.27 -8.11
C PHE A 293 -11.99 -9.94 -8.57
N GLU A 294 -12.23 -8.73 -9.07
CA GLU A 294 -13.54 -8.33 -9.61
C GLU A 294 -13.87 -9.07 -10.90
N THR A 295 -12.89 -9.25 -11.78
CA THR A 295 -13.02 -10.00 -13.03
C THR A 295 -13.44 -11.45 -12.77
N ILE A 296 -12.74 -12.16 -11.87
CA ILE A 296 -13.07 -13.55 -11.57
C ILE A 296 -14.44 -13.69 -10.89
N LYS A 297 -14.81 -12.76 -10.00
CA LYS A 297 -16.14 -12.73 -9.36
C LYS A 297 -17.25 -12.50 -10.39
N GLY A 298 -17.07 -11.53 -11.28
CA GLY A 298 -18.03 -11.25 -12.35
C GLY A 298 -18.23 -12.46 -13.28
N ARG A 299 -17.15 -13.15 -13.66
CA ARG A 299 -17.23 -14.39 -14.45
C ARG A 299 -17.94 -15.52 -13.68
N GLN A 300 -17.62 -15.68 -12.40
CA GLN A 300 -18.25 -16.68 -11.54
C GLN A 300 -19.77 -16.44 -11.41
N GLU A 301 -20.18 -15.19 -11.18
CA GLU A 301 -21.58 -14.79 -11.10
C GLU A 301 -22.30 -15.01 -12.43
N ALA A 302 -21.68 -14.64 -13.56
CA ALA A 302 -22.22 -14.90 -14.89
C ALA A 302 -22.41 -16.40 -15.16
N TRP A 303 -21.42 -17.23 -14.78
CA TRP A 303 -21.50 -18.68 -14.92
C TRP A 303 -22.64 -19.28 -14.08
N PHE A 304 -22.80 -18.85 -12.82
CA PHE A 304 -23.90 -19.30 -11.98
C PHE A 304 -25.25 -18.82 -12.51
N SER A 305 -25.35 -17.58 -13.00
CA SER A 305 -26.56 -17.02 -13.60
C SER A 305 -26.99 -17.80 -14.84
N GLU A 306 -26.03 -18.11 -15.73
CA GLU A 306 -26.29 -18.92 -16.92
C GLU A 306 -26.74 -20.34 -16.55
N ARG A 307 -26.08 -20.97 -15.58
CA ARG A 307 -26.47 -22.29 -15.08
C ARG A 307 -27.88 -22.26 -14.48
N ASP A 308 -28.21 -21.23 -13.69
CA ASP A 308 -29.53 -21.10 -13.10
C ASP A 308 -30.61 -20.83 -14.17
N ARG A 309 -30.27 -20.06 -15.20
CA ARG A 309 -31.13 -19.86 -16.39
C ARG A 309 -31.38 -21.17 -17.13
N GLU A 310 -30.33 -21.94 -17.44
CA GLU A 310 -30.39 -23.26 -18.07
C GLU A 310 -31.29 -24.21 -17.26
N THR A 311 -31.10 -24.28 -15.94
CA THR A 311 -31.92 -25.15 -15.08
C THR A 311 -33.41 -24.77 -15.07
N ARG A 312 -33.71 -23.46 -15.15
CA ARG A 312 -35.07 -22.94 -15.19
C ARG A 312 -35.73 -23.20 -16.54
N GLU A 313 -35.02 -22.97 -17.64
CA GLU A 313 -35.48 -23.25 -18.99
C GLU A 313 -35.78 -24.75 -19.17
N ASN A 314 -34.88 -25.62 -18.71
CA ASN A 314 -35.09 -27.07 -18.73
C ASN A 314 -36.33 -27.51 -17.95
N TYR A 315 -36.55 -26.97 -16.74
CA TYR A 315 -37.76 -27.23 -15.97
C TYR A 315 -39.02 -26.77 -16.71
N ASN A 316 -39.03 -25.54 -17.21
CA ASN A 316 -40.17 -24.97 -17.94
C ASN A 316 -40.48 -25.74 -19.22
N ARG A 317 -39.47 -26.34 -19.87
CA ARG A 317 -39.64 -27.20 -21.04
C ARG A 317 -40.24 -28.55 -20.70
N LEU A 318 -39.75 -29.22 -19.66
CA LEU A 318 -40.20 -30.57 -19.30
C LEU A 318 -41.55 -30.59 -18.58
N LYS A 319 -41.84 -29.57 -17.77
CA LYS A 319 -43.09 -29.47 -17.01
C LYS A 319 -44.35 -29.69 -17.86
N PRO A 320 -44.58 -28.99 -19.00
CA PRO A 320 -45.75 -29.22 -19.83
C PRO A 320 -45.77 -30.61 -20.47
N LEU A 321 -44.61 -31.19 -20.81
CA LEU A 321 -44.53 -32.56 -21.35
C LEU A 321 -44.98 -33.60 -20.32
N VAL A 322 -44.51 -33.46 -19.06
CA VAL A 322 -44.91 -34.33 -17.96
C VAL A 322 -46.40 -34.19 -17.64
N LEU A 323 -46.92 -32.96 -17.59
CA LEU A 323 -48.36 -32.71 -17.38
C LEU A 323 -49.20 -33.29 -18.53
N ASN A 324 -48.75 -33.17 -19.78
CA ASN A 324 -49.44 -33.79 -20.92
C ASN A 324 -49.40 -35.31 -20.85
N GLY A 325 -48.26 -35.89 -20.47
CA GLY A 325 -48.12 -37.33 -20.25
C GLY A 325 -49.06 -37.84 -19.15
N LEU A 326 -49.17 -37.11 -18.04
CA LEU A 326 -50.09 -37.40 -16.95
C LEU A 326 -51.55 -37.34 -17.40
N GLU A 327 -51.93 -36.33 -18.20
CA GLU A 327 -53.29 -36.19 -18.70
C GLU A 327 -53.63 -37.27 -19.74
N ARG A 328 -52.70 -37.63 -20.63
CA ARG A 328 -52.88 -38.76 -21.55
C ARG A 328 -52.99 -40.09 -20.82
N ALA A 329 -52.23 -40.30 -19.74
CA ALA A 329 -52.37 -41.50 -18.91
C ALA A 329 -53.78 -41.65 -18.32
N ARG A 330 -54.44 -40.54 -17.98
CA ARG A 330 -55.82 -40.52 -17.45
C ARG A 330 -56.91 -40.74 -18.50
N THR A 331 -56.70 -40.25 -19.71
CA THR A 331 -57.78 -40.14 -20.71
C THR A 331 -57.64 -41.09 -21.90
N SER A 332 -56.41 -41.45 -22.29
CA SER A 332 -56.15 -42.23 -23.51
C SER A 332 -56.56 -43.70 -23.34
N ASN A 333 -57.08 -44.30 -24.41
CA ASN A 333 -57.29 -45.75 -24.51
C ASN A 333 -56.13 -46.46 -25.26
N GLU A 334 -55.15 -45.70 -25.76
CA GLU A 334 -53.98 -46.21 -26.45
C GLU A 334 -52.82 -46.46 -25.46
N PHE A 335 -52.93 -47.51 -24.63
CA PHE A 335 -52.00 -47.77 -23.53
C PHE A 335 -50.53 -47.89 -23.97
N LYS A 336 -50.25 -48.64 -25.04
CA LYS A 336 -48.89 -48.85 -25.56
C LYS A 336 -48.23 -47.55 -26.00
N LYS A 337 -48.92 -46.75 -26.83
CA LYS A 337 -48.42 -45.45 -27.30
C LYS A 337 -48.20 -44.47 -26.15
N THR A 338 -49.12 -44.46 -25.17
CA THR A 338 -48.99 -43.60 -23.99
C THR A 338 -47.78 -44.01 -23.14
N ARG A 339 -47.54 -45.32 -22.94
CA ARG A 339 -46.37 -45.82 -22.22
C ARG A 339 -45.06 -45.46 -22.93
N GLU A 340 -45.00 -45.59 -24.26
CA GLU A 340 -43.84 -45.16 -25.06
C GLU A 340 -43.59 -43.66 -24.93
N MET A 341 -44.64 -42.83 -24.96
CA MET A 341 -44.52 -41.39 -24.73
C MET A 341 -43.95 -41.07 -23.34
N LEU A 342 -44.43 -41.72 -22.28
CA LEU A 342 -43.91 -41.52 -20.92
C LEU A 342 -42.44 -41.96 -20.81
N LYS A 343 -42.04 -43.06 -21.47
CA LYS A 343 -40.64 -43.50 -21.56
C LYS A 343 -39.76 -42.47 -22.28
N ASN A 344 -40.27 -41.87 -23.35
CA ASN A 344 -39.55 -40.81 -24.08
C ASN A 344 -39.37 -39.57 -23.18
N ILE A 345 -40.39 -39.16 -22.44
CA ILE A 345 -40.30 -38.08 -21.46
C ILE A 345 -39.25 -38.42 -20.39
N GLN A 346 -39.25 -39.65 -19.85
CA GLN A 346 -38.26 -40.11 -18.88
C GLN A 346 -36.83 -40.08 -19.43
N ALA A 347 -36.65 -40.43 -20.70
CA ALA A 347 -35.36 -40.38 -21.37
C ALA A 347 -34.85 -38.94 -21.52
N GLU A 348 -35.73 -37.96 -21.75
CA GLU A 348 -35.34 -36.55 -21.84
C GLU A 348 -34.75 -36.00 -20.54
N PHE A 349 -35.09 -36.54 -19.37
CA PHE A 349 -34.46 -36.11 -18.11
C PHE A 349 -32.97 -36.45 -18.04
N LYS A 350 -32.49 -37.44 -18.80
CA LYS A 350 -31.09 -37.88 -18.75
C LYS A 350 -30.19 -36.80 -19.36
N GLY A 351 -29.24 -36.31 -18.57
CA GLY A 351 -28.24 -35.33 -19.01
C GLY A 351 -28.66 -33.87 -18.88
N LEU A 352 -29.95 -33.56 -18.66
CA LEU A 352 -30.39 -32.18 -18.45
C LEU A 352 -30.03 -31.69 -17.05
N ARG A 353 -29.45 -30.49 -16.96
CA ARG A 353 -29.16 -29.84 -15.68
C ARG A 353 -30.44 -29.22 -15.12
N MET A 354 -30.77 -29.57 -13.87
CA MET A 354 -31.94 -29.07 -13.15
C MET A 354 -31.64 -29.02 -11.64
N LYS A 355 -32.38 -28.16 -10.92
CA LYS A 355 -32.39 -28.20 -9.45
C LYS A 355 -32.99 -29.52 -8.96
N ALA A 356 -32.45 -30.02 -7.85
CA ALA A 356 -32.84 -31.33 -7.33
C ALA A 356 -34.33 -31.38 -6.97
N GLU A 357 -34.87 -30.31 -6.38
CA GLU A 357 -36.29 -30.22 -5.99
C GLU A 357 -37.19 -30.25 -7.23
N SER A 358 -36.88 -29.44 -8.24
CA SER A 358 -37.60 -29.37 -9.51
C SER A 358 -37.57 -30.70 -10.27
N ARG A 359 -36.43 -31.40 -10.23
CA ARG A 359 -36.31 -32.74 -10.83
C ARG A 359 -37.20 -33.73 -10.08
N GLN A 360 -37.13 -33.77 -8.75
CA GLN A 360 -37.94 -34.67 -7.93
C GLN A 360 -39.45 -34.44 -8.12
N GLU A 361 -39.89 -33.18 -8.20
CA GLU A 361 -41.28 -32.81 -8.47
C GLU A 361 -41.78 -33.44 -9.78
N LEU A 362 -41.05 -33.21 -10.88
CA LEU A 362 -41.47 -33.73 -12.19
C LEU A 362 -41.35 -35.26 -12.28
N TYR A 363 -40.34 -35.87 -11.66
CA TYR A 363 -40.22 -37.34 -11.60
C TYR A 363 -41.37 -37.98 -10.82
N SER A 364 -41.79 -37.38 -9.71
CA SER A 364 -42.94 -37.88 -8.94
C SER A 364 -44.23 -37.81 -9.75
N GLN A 365 -44.45 -36.73 -10.51
CA GLN A 365 -45.59 -36.61 -11.41
C GLN A 365 -45.54 -37.63 -12.57
N LEU A 366 -44.35 -37.85 -13.13
CA LEU A 366 -44.14 -38.85 -14.19
C LEU A 366 -44.38 -40.27 -13.69
N GLN A 367 -43.91 -40.60 -12.48
CA GLN A 367 -44.17 -41.89 -11.84
C GLN A 367 -45.66 -42.09 -11.63
N LYS A 368 -46.36 -41.08 -11.09
CA LYS A 368 -47.81 -41.11 -10.94
C LYS A 368 -48.54 -41.32 -12.27
N ALA A 369 -48.01 -40.79 -13.38
CA ALA A 369 -48.57 -41.04 -14.71
C ALA A 369 -48.42 -42.50 -15.14
N PHE A 370 -47.27 -43.14 -14.88
CA PHE A 370 -47.09 -44.57 -15.11
C PHE A 370 -48.03 -45.42 -14.25
N ASP A 371 -48.17 -45.09 -12.97
CA ASP A 371 -49.03 -45.82 -12.04
C ASP A 371 -50.51 -45.77 -12.50
N ILE A 372 -51.01 -44.58 -12.86
CA ILE A 372 -52.37 -44.41 -13.40
C ILE A 372 -52.56 -45.19 -14.70
N LEU A 373 -51.58 -45.14 -15.60
CA LEU A 373 -51.65 -45.84 -16.88
C LEU A 373 -51.71 -47.36 -16.69
N ASN A 374 -50.90 -47.89 -15.77
CA ASN A 374 -50.87 -49.32 -15.44
C ASN A 374 -52.19 -49.75 -14.83
N GLN A 375 -52.67 -49.04 -13.80
CA GLN A 375 -53.97 -49.33 -13.18
C GLN A 375 -55.11 -49.37 -14.21
N ARG A 376 -55.20 -48.37 -15.11
CA ARG A 376 -56.23 -48.34 -16.15
C ARG A 376 -56.06 -49.45 -17.19
N HIS A 377 -54.83 -49.82 -17.51
CA HIS A 377 -54.55 -50.93 -18.40
C HIS A 377 -55.01 -52.26 -17.79
N ASP A 378 -54.75 -52.45 -16.50
CA ASP A 378 -55.14 -53.66 -15.77
C ASP A 378 -56.67 -53.73 -15.63
N GLU A 379 -57.34 -52.61 -15.32
CA GLU A 379 -58.81 -52.50 -15.35
C GLU A 379 -59.38 -52.81 -16.74
N TYR A 380 -58.75 -52.32 -17.82
CA TYR A 380 -59.17 -52.64 -19.18
C TYR A 380 -58.99 -54.13 -19.51
N MET A 381 -57.88 -54.74 -19.09
CA MET A 381 -57.62 -56.16 -19.30
C MET A 381 -58.58 -57.03 -18.50
N ALA A 382 -58.90 -56.66 -17.26
CA ALA A 382 -59.92 -57.31 -16.43
C ALA A 382 -61.31 -57.24 -17.09
N THR A 383 -61.77 -56.06 -17.48
CA THR A 383 -63.08 -55.94 -18.16
C THR A 383 -63.14 -56.65 -19.51
N LYS A 384 -62.02 -56.72 -20.25
CA LYS A 384 -61.93 -57.49 -21.49
C LYS A 384 -61.97 -58.99 -21.21
N LYS A 385 -61.33 -59.45 -20.13
CA LYS A 385 -61.39 -60.83 -19.65
C LYS A 385 -62.83 -61.20 -19.29
N ASP A 386 -63.49 -60.41 -18.45
CA ASP A 386 -64.89 -60.64 -18.03
C ASP A 386 -65.84 -60.71 -19.24
N LYS A 387 -65.68 -59.81 -20.22
CA LYS A 387 -66.48 -59.84 -21.46
C LYS A 387 -66.22 -61.09 -22.30
N MET A 388 -64.98 -61.54 -22.37
CA MET A 388 -64.61 -62.74 -23.11
C MET A 388 -65.12 -63.99 -22.40
N GLU A 389 -64.99 -64.06 -21.07
CA GLU A 389 -65.53 -65.12 -20.23
C GLU A 389 -67.05 -65.20 -20.37
N LEU A 390 -67.77 -64.08 -20.26
CA LEU A 390 -69.22 -64.04 -20.46
C LEU A 390 -69.62 -64.49 -21.87
N LYS A 391 -68.85 -64.13 -22.90
CA LYS A 391 -69.10 -64.58 -24.28
C LYS A 391 -68.92 -66.09 -24.41
N VAL A 392 -67.86 -66.64 -23.81
CA VAL A 392 -67.60 -68.09 -23.81
C VAL A 392 -68.67 -68.82 -23.02
N ASP A 393 -69.12 -68.29 -21.88
CA ASP A 393 -70.19 -68.87 -21.07
C ASP A 393 -71.52 -68.88 -21.80
N TYR A 394 -71.85 -67.80 -22.53
CA TYR A 394 -73.03 -67.78 -23.39
C TYR A 394 -72.95 -68.84 -24.52
N GLN A 395 -71.77 -68.98 -25.15
CA GLN A 395 -71.56 -70.01 -26.17
C GLN A 395 -71.62 -71.43 -25.59
N LEU A 396 -71.07 -71.65 -24.40
CA LEU A 396 -71.16 -72.92 -23.68
C LEU A 396 -72.61 -73.25 -23.36
N SER A 397 -73.38 -72.30 -22.84
CA SER A 397 -74.79 -72.50 -22.52
C SER A 397 -75.64 -72.81 -23.76
N ASP A 398 -75.39 -72.16 -24.91
CA ASP A 398 -76.09 -72.45 -26.18
C ASP A 398 -75.75 -73.87 -26.69
N ILE A 399 -74.49 -74.29 -26.59
CA ILE A 399 -74.07 -75.64 -26.97
C ILE A 399 -74.63 -76.69 -26.02
N GLU A 400 -74.65 -76.42 -24.71
CA GLU A 400 -75.24 -77.30 -23.70
C GLU A 400 -76.73 -77.54 -23.96
N LEU A 401 -77.48 -76.48 -24.28
CA LEU A 401 -78.88 -76.60 -24.64
C LEU A 401 -79.07 -77.47 -25.89
N ARG A 402 -78.27 -77.26 -26.95
CA ARG A 402 -78.33 -78.09 -28.16
C ARG A 402 -77.94 -79.55 -27.91
N ILE A 403 -76.97 -79.80 -27.03
CA ILE A 403 -76.59 -81.15 -26.60
C ILE A 403 -77.78 -81.82 -25.91
N GLU A 404 -78.45 -81.13 -24.98
CA GLU A 404 -79.62 -81.65 -24.27
C GLU A 404 -80.78 -81.93 -25.23
N GLU A 405 -81.09 -81.01 -26.15
CA GLU A 405 -82.11 -81.20 -27.19
C GLU A 405 -81.79 -82.40 -28.09
N MET A 406 -80.53 -82.52 -28.54
CA MET A 406 -80.08 -83.63 -29.38
C MET A 406 -80.17 -84.98 -28.65
N GLN A 407 -79.79 -85.01 -27.36
CA GLN A 407 -79.92 -86.20 -26.52
C GLN A 407 -81.38 -86.60 -26.33
N GLN A 408 -82.27 -85.64 -26.06
CA GLN A 408 -83.71 -85.91 -25.95
C GLN A 408 -84.30 -86.42 -27.27
N GLU A 409 -83.87 -85.86 -28.41
CA GLU A 409 -84.29 -86.34 -29.73
C GLU A 409 -83.80 -87.74 -30.06
N ILE A 410 -82.55 -88.06 -29.72
CA ILE A 410 -82.00 -89.43 -29.86
C ILE A 410 -82.78 -90.39 -28.97
N GLU A 411 -83.07 -90.01 -27.73
CA GLU A 411 -83.79 -90.87 -26.80
C GLU A 411 -85.24 -91.13 -27.27
N LYS A 412 -85.94 -90.10 -27.74
CA LYS A 412 -87.27 -90.26 -28.35
C LYS A 412 -87.24 -91.18 -29.57
N ASP A 413 -86.25 -91.03 -30.45
CA ASP A 413 -86.11 -91.92 -31.62
C ASP A 413 -85.79 -93.36 -31.18
N ARG A 414 -85.03 -93.57 -30.09
CA ARG A 414 -84.75 -94.88 -29.51
C ARG A 414 -85.99 -95.51 -28.88
N GLU A 415 -86.77 -94.75 -28.14
CA GLU A 415 -88.07 -95.16 -27.59
C GLU A 415 -89.02 -95.57 -28.73
N HIS A 416 -89.15 -94.75 -29.77
CA HIS A 416 -89.99 -95.05 -30.95
C HIS A 416 -89.49 -96.28 -31.72
N MET A 417 -88.18 -96.46 -31.84
CA MET A 417 -87.61 -97.68 -32.43
C MET A 417 -87.92 -98.92 -31.58
N ALA A 418 -87.86 -98.80 -30.25
CA ALA A 418 -88.22 -99.88 -29.33
C ALA A 418 -89.71 -100.24 -29.46
N GLU A 419 -90.61 -99.25 -29.51
CA GLU A 419 -92.04 -99.44 -29.74
C GLU A 419 -92.33 -100.14 -31.08
N LEU A 420 -91.66 -99.72 -32.17
CA LEU A 420 -91.77 -100.35 -33.49
C LEU A 420 -91.25 -101.79 -33.50
N SER A 421 -90.18 -102.07 -32.76
CA SER A 421 -89.66 -103.44 -32.61
C SER A 421 -90.62 -104.34 -31.82
N GLU A 422 -91.29 -103.79 -30.80
CA GLU A 422 -92.27 -104.51 -29.98
C GLU A 422 -93.58 -104.77 -30.75
N THR A 423 -93.98 -103.85 -31.64
CA THR A 423 -95.12 -104.05 -32.55
C THR A 423 -94.82 -104.98 -33.72
N GLY A 424 -93.57 -105.05 -34.19
CA GLY A 424 -93.12 -106.00 -35.22
C GLY A 424 -93.17 -107.47 -34.79
N ASP A 425 -93.06 -107.75 -33.49
CA ASP A 425 -93.16 -109.10 -32.91
C ASP A 425 -94.61 -109.52 -32.57
N ASN A 426 -95.61 -108.70 -32.91
CA ASN A 426 -97.01 -108.99 -32.62
C ASN A 426 -97.60 -109.99 -33.64
N PRO A 427 -97.97 -111.24 -33.24
CA PRO A 427 -98.34 -112.32 -34.16
C PRO A 427 -99.69 -112.15 -34.89
N LEU A 428 -100.38 -111.01 -34.72
CA LEU A 428 -101.71 -110.72 -35.28
C LEU A 428 -101.71 -110.12 -36.70
N PHE A 429 -100.56 -109.75 -37.25
CA PHE A 429 -100.44 -109.11 -38.58
C PHE A 429 -99.98 -110.03 -39.73
N LYS A 430 -100.01 -111.35 -39.53
CA LYS A 430 -99.76 -112.35 -40.60
C LYS A 430 -101.03 -112.55 -41.46
N GLY A 431 -101.30 -111.66 -42.42
CA GLY A 431 -102.46 -111.85 -43.29
C GLY A 431 -102.73 -110.87 -44.43
N SER A 432 -101.94 -109.81 -44.66
CA SER A 432 -102.13 -108.88 -45.79
C SER A 432 -100.95 -108.94 -46.77
N GLU A 433 -101.23 -108.92 -48.08
CA GLU A 433 -100.31 -109.09 -49.24
C GLU A 433 -99.19 -108.03 -49.40
N THR A 434 -98.97 -107.18 -48.40
CA THR A 434 -97.76 -106.36 -48.22
C THR A 434 -97.25 -106.64 -46.81
N ASP A 435 -96.12 -107.35 -46.69
CA ASP A 435 -95.59 -107.89 -45.44
C ASP A 435 -95.27 -106.73 -44.46
N PRO A 436 -96.06 -106.55 -43.38
CA PRO A 436 -95.88 -105.44 -42.44
C PRO A 436 -94.52 -105.47 -41.74
N ALA A 437 -93.87 -106.64 -41.73
CA ALA A 437 -92.52 -106.82 -41.19
C ALA A 437 -91.47 -106.05 -41.99
N ASP A 438 -91.60 -105.95 -43.32
CA ASP A 438 -90.65 -105.23 -44.17
C ASP A 438 -90.79 -103.71 -44.00
N ASP A 439 -92.01 -103.20 -43.81
CA ASP A 439 -92.25 -101.77 -43.56
C ASP A 439 -91.75 -101.35 -42.17
N ILE A 440 -91.96 -102.18 -41.14
CA ILE A 440 -91.41 -101.95 -39.79
C ILE A 440 -89.88 -102.02 -39.83
N HIS A 441 -89.30 -103.00 -40.53
CA HIS A 441 -87.85 -103.11 -40.68
C HIS A 441 -87.26 -101.89 -41.41
N ASN A 442 -87.92 -101.40 -42.47
CA ASN A 442 -87.51 -100.18 -43.17
C ASN A 442 -87.62 -98.95 -42.27
N GLN A 443 -88.68 -98.81 -41.46
CA GLN A 443 -88.83 -97.71 -40.50
C GLN A 443 -87.76 -97.77 -39.41
N VAL A 444 -87.45 -98.95 -38.88
CA VAL A 444 -86.34 -99.16 -37.93
C VAL A 444 -85.00 -98.80 -38.56
N GLN A 445 -84.72 -99.21 -39.81
CA GLN A 445 -83.48 -98.82 -40.50
C GLN A 445 -83.40 -97.30 -40.73
N VAL A 446 -84.50 -96.65 -41.09
CA VAL A 446 -84.56 -95.19 -41.25
C VAL A 446 -84.31 -94.49 -39.91
N LEU A 447 -84.88 -94.97 -38.81
CA LEU A 447 -84.64 -94.45 -37.46
C LEU A 447 -83.21 -94.70 -36.99
N MET A 448 -82.62 -95.87 -37.26
CA MET A 448 -81.21 -96.15 -36.97
C MET A 448 -80.29 -95.19 -37.72
N ALA A 449 -80.57 -94.93 -39.00
CA ALA A 449 -79.81 -93.95 -39.79
C ALA A 449 -80.04 -92.50 -39.33
N ALA A 450 -81.20 -92.18 -38.76
CA ALA A 450 -81.48 -90.88 -38.15
C ALA A 450 -80.73 -90.71 -36.81
N ILE A 451 -80.78 -91.71 -35.93
CA ILE A 451 -80.05 -91.75 -34.66
C ILE A 451 -78.55 -91.67 -34.91
N SER A 452 -78.00 -92.45 -35.83
CA SER A 452 -76.57 -92.40 -36.14
C SER A 452 -76.11 -91.00 -36.62
N ARG A 453 -76.95 -90.31 -37.41
CA ARG A 453 -76.68 -88.91 -37.80
C ARG A 453 -76.72 -87.95 -36.62
N LYS A 454 -77.71 -88.09 -35.73
CA LYS A 454 -77.84 -87.28 -34.50
C LYS A 454 -76.70 -87.55 -33.52
N GLU A 455 -76.25 -88.79 -33.38
CA GLU A 455 -75.10 -89.18 -32.55
C GLU A 455 -73.79 -88.57 -33.06
N ASN A 456 -73.58 -88.53 -34.38
CA ASN A 456 -72.43 -87.83 -34.97
C ASN A 456 -72.49 -86.32 -34.68
N LEU A 457 -73.66 -85.70 -34.82
CA LEU A 457 -73.85 -84.28 -34.50
C LEU A 457 -73.64 -84.00 -33.00
N LEU A 458 -74.11 -84.89 -32.13
CA LEU A 458 -73.87 -84.82 -30.69
C LEU A 458 -72.37 -84.91 -30.36
N PHE A 459 -71.62 -85.79 -31.05
CA PHE A 459 -70.17 -85.89 -30.88
C PHE A 459 -69.46 -84.60 -31.31
N GLU A 460 -69.87 -83.98 -32.41
CA GLU A 460 -69.35 -82.68 -32.86
C GLU A 460 -69.62 -81.58 -31.82
N LEU A 461 -70.84 -81.51 -31.28
CA LEU A 461 -71.22 -80.55 -30.25
C LEU A 461 -70.44 -80.74 -28.94
N LEU A 462 -70.21 -82.00 -28.52
CA LEU A 462 -69.38 -82.31 -27.36
C LEU A 462 -67.93 -81.87 -27.56
N HIS A 463 -67.38 -82.08 -28.77
CA HIS A 463 -66.03 -81.63 -29.10
C HIS A 463 -65.93 -80.10 -29.12
N GLU A 464 -66.94 -79.41 -29.66
CA GLU A 464 -67.01 -77.94 -29.65
C GLU A 464 -67.10 -77.39 -28.21
N LYS A 465 -67.91 -78.02 -27.34
CA LYS A 465 -67.98 -77.71 -25.90
C LYS A 465 -66.60 -77.81 -25.24
N GLU A 466 -65.89 -78.90 -25.46
CA GLU A 466 -64.55 -79.09 -24.88
C GLU A 466 -63.53 -78.08 -25.40
N SER A 467 -63.61 -77.72 -26.70
CA SER A 467 -62.80 -76.63 -27.26
C SER A 467 -63.08 -75.28 -26.60
N LEU A 468 -64.33 -74.97 -26.28
CA LEU A 468 -64.70 -73.75 -25.55
C LEU A 468 -64.24 -73.77 -24.09
N LEU A 469 -64.31 -74.91 -23.41
CA LEU A 469 -63.78 -75.06 -22.04
C LEU A 469 -62.27 -74.83 -22.00
N GLN A 470 -61.51 -75.41 -22.94
CA GLN A 470 -60.07 -75.16 -23.06
C GLN A 470 -59.77 -73.69 -23.35
N LYS A 471 -60.59 -73.02 -24.17
CA LYS A 471 -60.47 -71.57 -24.38
C LYS A 471 -60.74 -70.82 -23.08
N LYS A 472 -61.76 -71.18 -22.30
CA LYS A 472 -62.07 -70.58 -20.99
C LYS A 472 -60.90 -70.71 -20.02
N GLU A 473 -60.33 -71.90 -19.88
CA GLU A 473 -59.16 -72.15 -19.02
C GLU A 473 -57.94 -71.34 -19.46
N LYS A 474 -57.67 -71.27 -20.77
CA LYS A 474 -56.57 -70.45 -21.32
C LYS A 474 -56.75 -68.96 -21.03
N TRP A 475 -57.99 -68.46 -21.06
CA TRP A 475 -58.28 -67.07 -20.67
C TRP A 475 -58.18 -66.85 -19.16
N ALA A 476 -58.51 -67.85 -18.35
CA ALA A 476 -58.33 -67.80 -16.91
C ALA A 476 -56.83 -67.71 -16.55
N SER A 477 -55.96 -68.47 -17.25
CA SER A 477 -54.51 -68.51 -17.00
C SER A 477 -53.76 -67.26 -17.47
N LEU A 478 -54.21 -66.62 -18.55
CA LEU A 478 -53.62 -65.38 -19.09
C LEU A 478 -53.64 -64.19 -18.10
N GLY A 479 -54.43 -64.26 -17.03
CA GLY A 479 -54.43 -63.23 -15.97
C GLY A 479 -53.37 -63.44 -14.87
N ASN A 480 -52.75 -64.62 -14.79
CA ASN A 480 -51.78 -64.94 -13.73
C ASN A 480 -50.31 -64.84 -14.19
N GLU A 481 -50.04 -64.80 -15.50
CA GLU A 481 -48.67 -64.79 -16.03
C GLU A 481 -48.05 -63.38 -16.16
N THR A 482 -48.82 -62.30 -16.01
CA THR A 482 -48.33 -60.92 -16.25
C THR A 482 -47.69 -60.23 -15.04
N ASP A 483 -47.64 -60.86 -13.87
CA ASP A 483 -47.08 -60.25 -12.64
C ASP A 483 -45.61 -60.64 -12.35
N GLU A 484 -44.96 -61.49 -13.17
CA GLU A 484 -43.58 -61.97 -12.92
C GLU A 484 -42.48 -61.40 -13.85
N THR A 485 -42.74 -60.34 -14.64
CA THR A 485 -41.71 -59.62 -15.42
C THR A 485 -41.89 -58.11 -15.42
#